data_AF-A0A7Y2FJ90-F1
#
_entry.id   AF-A0A7Y2FJ90-F1
#
_cell.length_a   1.000
_cell.length_b   1.000
_cell.length_c   1.000
_cell.angle_alpha   90.00
_cell.angle_beta   90.00
_cell.angle_gamma   90.00
#
_symmetry.space_group_name_H-M   'P 1'
#
loop_
_entity.id
_entity.type
_entity.pdbx_description
1 polymer ?
#
loop_
_entity_poly.entity_id
_entity_poly.type
_entity_poly.pdbx_seq_one_letter_code
_entity_poly.pdbx_strand_id
1 'polypeptide(L)'
;MTTFDTTYGRRILIALLLALIALCATGAGAPAYADERDSELLQSLPLSGLSEKEQERIRNAAWKLVRIHRTIGDAGTGETGQYIENVEALARFLKRGAVEEMRRLVTEAEIITPQVDRRWINEAFASTRHHETDAAPAIANIARLKEQVGLFKRLGEIVRQLQAIPTQQKRIEQATERGYRNLIRLVEEAEQTYSSIDYAPAQNELQWIRDDINTRFVSEIRPAHARQNSLQNLSRAVRQQLGTDRAEQFLQLFREYSSKLNAIVRYLERRDRETD
;
A
#
# COMPACT_ATOMS: atom_id res chain seq x y z
N MET A 1 -43.10 -20.40 47.48
CA MET A 1 -43.25 -20.39 46.01
C MET A 1 -43.18 -18.96 45.54
N THR A 2 -41.98 -18.49 45.18
CA THR A 2 -41.76 -17.14 44.64
C THR A 2 -42.04 -17.18 43.14
N THR A 3 -43.07 -16.45 42.72
CA THR A 3 -43.38 -16.20 41.32
C THR A 3 -42.23 -15.44 40.68
N PHE A 4 -41.55 -16.08 39.73
CA PHE A 4 -40.56 -15.44 38.88
C PHE A 4 -41.26 -14.31 38.11
N ASP A 5 -40.88 -13.07 38.42
CA ASP A 5 -41.45 -11.88 37.82
C ASP A 5 -41.09 -11.85 36.33
N THR A 6 -42.08 -12.16 35.49
CA THR A 6 -41.97 -12.24 34.02
C THR A 6 -41.49 -10.92 33.40
N THR A 7 -41.60 -9.82 34.15
CA THR A 7 -41.11 -8.49 33.78
C THR A 7 -39.58 -8.42 33.75
N TYR A 8 -38.89 -9.09 34.68
CA TYR A 8 -37.43 -9.12 34.74
C TYR A 8 -36.82 -9.97 33.63
N GLY A 9 -37.41 -11.14 33.36
CA GLY A 9 -37.01 -12.00 32.25
C GLY A 9 -37.16 -11.31 30.89
N ARG A 10 -38.24 -10.53 30.70
CA ARG A 10 -38.49 -9.79 29.47
C ARG A 10 -37.50 -8.65 29.25
N ARG A 11 -37.07 -7.96 30.32
CA ARG A 11 -36.06 -6.89 30.26
C ARG A 11 -34.66 -7.42 29.93
N ILE A 12 -34.27 -8.56 30.50
CA ILE A 12 -33.00 -9.23 30.19
C ILE A 12 -33.01 -9.73 28.75
N LEU A 13 -34.12 -10.29 28.27
CA LEU A 13 -34.26 -10.75 26.89
C LEU A 13 -34.18 -9.59 25.88
N ILE A 14 -34.80 -8.44 26.20
CA ILE A 14 -34.71 -7.22 25.38
C ILE A 14 -33.29 -6.66 25.38
N ALA A 15 -32.60 -6.64 26.53
CA ALA A 15 -31.20 -6.20 26.60
C ALA A 15 -30.26 -7.11 25.81
N LEU A 16 -30.48 -8.44 25.85
CA LEU A 16 -29.74 -9.42 25.04
C LEU A 16 -30.05 -9.29 23.55
N LEU A 17 -31.30 -9.06 23.17
CA LEU A 17 -31.71 -8.82 21.79
C LEU A 17 -31.12 -7.50 21.25
N LEU A 18 -31.06 -6.44 22.07
CA LEU A 18 -30.42 -5.18 21.70
C LEU A 18 -28.90 -5.32 21.59
N ALA A 19 -28.26 -6.13 22.44
CA ALA A 19 -26.83 -6.44 22.34
C ALA A 19 -26.51 -7.30 21.10
N LEU A 20 -27.39 -8.24 20.73
CA LEU A 20 -27.28 -9.06 19.52
C LEU A 20 -27.54 -8.25 18.24
N ILE A 21 -28.51 -7.33 18.25
CA ILE A 21 -28.75 -6.40 17.14
C ILE A 21 -27.56 -5.44 17.00
N ALA A 22 -26.94 -4.99 18.11
CA ALA A 22 -25.70 -4.22 18.08
C ALA A 22 -24.50 -5.02 17.54
N LEU A 23 -24.44 -6.33 17.78
CA LEU A 23 -23.43 -7.22 17.19
C LEU A 23 -23.68 -7.53 15.70
N CYS A 24 -24.93 -7.46 15.22
CA CYS A 24 -25.29 -7.82 13.84
C CYS A 24 -25.50 -6.62 12.90
N ALA A 25 -25.65 -5.39 13.41
CA ALA A 25 -25.88 -4.19 12.61
C ALA A 25 -24.60 -3.50 12.11
N THR A 26 -23.41 -4.05 12.36
CA THR A 26 -22.11 -3.50 11.90
C THR A 26 -21.81 -3.80 10.43
N GLY A 27 -22.85 -3.76 9.59
CA GLY A 27 -22.76 -3.82 8.14
C GLY A 27 -23.58 -2.69 7.54
N ALA A 28 -22.90 -1.60 7.18
CA ALA A 28 -23.42 -0.42 6.47
C ALA A 28 -24.32 0.54 7.28
N GLY A 29 -23.75 1.72 7.61
CA GLY A 29 -24.41 2.82 8.35
C GLY A 29 -24.20 2.66 9.87
N ALA A 30 -23.79 3.65 10.65
CA ALA A 30 -24.07 5.06 10.56
C ALA A 30 -23.08 5.89 11.40
N PRO A 31 -22.66 7.08 10.94
CA PRO A 31 -21.92 8.05 11.75
C PRO A 31 -22.80 8.81 12.77
N ALA A 32 -24.14 8.74 12.68
CA ALA A 32 -25.05 9.55 13.50
C ALA A 32 -25.41 8.96 14.88
N TYR A 33 -25.54 7.63 15.01
CA TYR A 33 -25.92 6.98 16.28
C TYR A 33 -24.76 6.85 17.28
N ALA A 34 -23.52 6.95 16.80
CA ALA A 34 -22.36 6.97 17.68
C ALA A 34 -22.25 8.30 18.44
N ASP A 35 -22.66 9.42 17.84
CA ASP A 35 -22.57 10.76 18.46
C ASP A 35 -23.52 10.94 19.65
N GLU A 36 -24.69 10.30 19.65
CA GLU A 36 -25.62 10.35 20.79
C GLU A 36 -25.09 9.57 22.00
N ARG A 37 -24.61 8.33 21.79
CA ARG A 37 -24.06 7.51 22.89
C ARG A 37 -22.81 8.09 23.52
N ASP A 38 -21.93 8.66 22.71
CA ASP A 38 -20.71 9.27 23.21
C ASP A 38 -20.99 10.61 23.91
N SER A 39 -22.01 11.34 23.45
CA SER A 39 -22.52 12.50 24.18
C SER A 39 -23.15 12.11 25.52
N GLU A 40 -23.90 11.02 25.58
CA GLU A 40 -24.48 10.49 26.83
C GLU A 40 -23.38 10.04 27.82
N LEU A 41 -22.38 9.29 27.36
CA LEU A 41 -21.22 8.87 28.16
C LEU A 41 -20.48 10.08 28.78
N LEU A 42 -20.26 11.11 27.97
CA LEU A 42 -19.52 12.31 28.38
C LEU A 42 -20.36 13.22 29.29
N GLN A 43 -21.69 13.17 29.16
CA GLN A 43 -22.61 13.83 30.08
C GLN A 43 -22.73 13.09 31.42
N SER A 44 -22.51 11.77 31.44
CA SER A 44 -22.55 10.96 32.67
C SER A 44 -21.26 10.95 33.48
N LEU A 45 -20.21 11.66 33.05
CA LEU A 45 -18.95 11.70 33.80
C LEU A 45 -19.18 12.27 35.22
N PRO A 46 -18.65 11.62 36.27
CA PRO A 46 -18.88 12.03 37.66
C PRO A 46 -18.02 13.25 38.02
N LEU A 47 -18.36 14.43 37.51
CA LEU A 47 -17.56 15.65 37.65
C LEU A 47 -17.96 16.53 38.83
N SER A 48 -18.86 16.05 39.69
CA SER A 48 -19.34 16.78 40.86
C SER A 48 -18.20 17.03 41.84
N GLY A 49 -18.10 18.27 42.31
CA GLY A 49 -17.05 18.69 43.24
C GLY A 49 -15.80 19.31 42.59
N LEU A 50 -15.75 19.43 41.26
CA LEU A 50 -14.70 20.14 40.53
C LEU A 50 -15.14 21.55 40.12
N SER A 51 -14.18 22.46 39.94
CA SER A 51 -14.45 23.78 39.35
C SER A 51 -14.88 23.66 37.89
N GLU A 52 -15.69 24.60 37.37
CA GLU A 52 -16.16 24.57 35.97
C GLU A 52 -15.01 24.40 34.96
N LYS A 53 -13.89 25.09 35.21
CA LYS A 53 -12.68 25.00 34.37
C LYS A 53 -12.07 23.59 34.37
N GLU A 54 -12.06 22.91 35.50
CA GLU A 54 -11.55 21.53 35.61
C GLU A 54 -12.52 20.53 34.98
N GLN A 55 -13.82 20.73 35.18
CA GLN A 55 -14.85 19.93 34.52
C GLN A 55 -14.71 20.01 33.00
N GLU A 56 -14.53 21.21 32.45
CA GLU A 56 -14.34 21.42 31.02
C GLU A 56 -13.04 20.79 30.51
N ARG A 57 -11.94 20.93 31.25
CA ARG A 57 -10.66 20.27 30.93
C ARG A 57 -10.81 18.75 30.81
N ILE A 58 -11.48 18.12 31.77
CA ILE A 58 -11.69 16.67 31.78
C ILE A 58 -12.61 16.25 30.65
N ARG A 59 -13.72 16.97 30.42
CA ARG A 59 -14.62 16.68 29.28
C ARG A 59 -13.89 16.77 27.96
N ASN A 60 -13.05 17.77 27.75
CA ASN A 60 -12.27 17.93 26.52
C ASN A 60 -11.26 16.79 26.32
N ALA A 61 -10.58 16.35 27.39
CA ALA A 61 -9.69 15.20 27.34
C ALA A 61 -10.46 13.90 27.03
N ALA A 62 -11.62 13.70 27.66
CA ALA A 62 -12.48 12.55 27.42
C ALA A 62 -13.02 12.53 25.97
N TRP A 63 -13.50 13.66 25.46
CA TRP A 63 -13.90 13.83 24.05
C TRP A 63 -12.76 13.47 23.09
N LYS A 64 -11.55 13.94 23.39
CA LYS A 64 -10.37 13.62 22.59
C LYS A 64 -10.09 12.11 22.59
N LEU A 65 -10.18 11.45 23.74
CA LEU A 65 -9.95 10.00 23.87
C LEU A 65 -10.98 9.20 23.06
N VAL A 66 -12.26 9.54 23.16
CA VAL A 66 -13.35 8.93 22.36
C VAL A 66 -13.11 9.11 20.86
N ARG A 67 -12.70 10.32 20.44
CA ARG A 67 -12.38 10.59 19.03
C ARG A 67 -11.22 9.73 18.54
N ILE A 68 -10.18 9.54 19.35
CA ILE A 68 -9.04 8.68 19.00
C ILE A 68 -9.51 7.22 18.84
N HIS A 69 -10.29 6.71 19.79
CA HIS A 69 -10.86 5.35 19.75
C HIS A 69 -11.63 5.10 18.45
N ARG A 70 -12.54 6.00 18.08
CA ARG A 70 -13.28 5.94 16.81
C ARG A 70 -12.38 5.97 15.58
N THR A 71 -11.35 6.83 15.61
CA THR A 71 -10.42 6.99 14.47
C THR A 71 -9.63 5.69 14.26
N ILE A 72 -9.20 5.05 15.34
CA ILE A 72 -8.54 3.74 15.30
C ILE A 72 -9.47 2.70 14.68
N GLY A 73 -10.74 2.65 15.09
CA GLY A 73 -11.77 1.76 14.52
C GLY A 73 -11.47 0.27 14.71
N ASP A 74 -12.39 -0.60 14.25
CA ASP A 74 -12.25 -2.07 14.26
C ASP A 74 -11.61 -2.61 12.97
N ALA A 75 -11.21 -3.89 12.96
CA ALA A 75 -10.90 -4.61 11.73
C ALA A 75 -12.11 -4.60 10.76
N GLY A 76 -12.08 -3.67 9.80
CA GLY A 76 -13.13 -3.45 8.80
C GLY A 76 -13.58 -1.99 8.68
N THR A 77 -13.18 -1.13 9.62
CA THR A 77 -13.41 0.32 9.59
C THR A 77 -12.19 1.09 10.10
N GLY A 78 -12.19 2.42 9.98
CA GLY A 78 -11.14 3.28 10.54
C GLY A 78 -9.72 2.99 10.02
N GLU A 79 -8.74 3.46 10.79
CA GLU A 79 -7.31 3.31 10.44
C GLU A 79 -6.83 1.86 10.57
N THR A 80 -7.37 1.07 11.51
CA THR A 80 -7.00 -0.33 11.71
C THR A 80 -7.40 -1.19 10.52
N GLY A 81 -8.65 -1.07 10.07
CA GLY A 81 -9.13 -1.77 8.87
C GLY A 81 -8.31 -1.41 7.64
N GLN A 82 -8.08 -0.11 7.40
CA GLN A 82 -7.30 0.37 6.26
C GLN A 82 -5.86 -0.16 6.27
N TYR A 83 -5.23 -0.24 7.44
CA TYR A 83 -3.90 -0.80 7.60
C TYR A 83 -3.86 -2.29 7.28
N ILE A 84 -4.79 -3.09 7.83
CA ILE A 84 -4.88 -4.53 7.56
C ILE A 84 -5.12 -4.79 6.06
N GLU A 85 -6.00 -4.02 5.42
CA GLU A 85 -6.24 -4.12 3.98
C GLU A 85 -4.98 -3.84 3.16
N ASN A 86 -4.17 -2.86 3.56
CA ASN A 86 -2.90 -2.56 2.90
C ASN A 86 -1.89 -3.71 3.06
N VAL A 87 -1.84 -4.35 4.24
CA VAL A 87 -1.00 -5.55 4.46
C VAL A 87 -1.49 -6.72 3.59
N GLU A 88 -2.80 -6.93 3.48
CA GLU A 88 -3.39 -7.94 2.59
C GLU A 88 -3.16 -7.63 1.10
N ALA A 89 -3.17 -6.36 0.71
CA ALA A 89 -2.83 -5.94 -0.65
C ALA A 89 -1.36 -6.28 -0.98
N LEU A 90 -0.44 -6.03 -0.04
CA LEU A 90 0.96 -6.45 -0.16
C LEU A 90 1.09 -7.98 -0.28
N ALA A 91 0.35 -8.73 0.54
CA ALA A 91 0.33 -10.19 0.47
C ALA A 91 -0.16 -10.70 -0.90
N ARG A 92 -1.27 -10.15 -1.41
CA ARG A 92 -1.83 -10.50 -2.73
C ARG A 92 -0.87 -10.17 -3.86
N PHE A 93 -0.22 -9.00 -3.80
CA PHE A 93 0.80 -8.59 -4.76
C PHE A 93 1.93 -9.62 -4.85
N LEU A 94 2.41 -10.12 -3.70
CA LEU A 94 3.47 -11.11 -3.62
C LEU A 94 3.02 -12.54 -3.98
N LYS A 95 1.77 -12.93 -3.67
CA LYS A 95 1.30 -14.33 -3.79
C LYS A 95 0.95 -14.76 -5.21
N ARG A 96 0.38 -13.89 -6.06
CA ARG A 96 -0.25 -14.31 -7.33
C ARG A 96 0.18 -13.54 -8.57
N GLY A 97 0.60 -12.28 -8.43
CA GLY A 97 0.78 -11.40 -9.58
C GLY A 97 2.24 -11.09 -9.87
N ALA A 98 2.92 -10.47 -8.92
CA ALA A 98 4.18 -9.80 -9.22
C ALA A 98 5.34 -10.77 -9.49
N VAL A 99 5.41 -11.90 -8.78
CA VAL A 99 6.52 -12.86 -8.92
C VAL A 99 6.42 -13.67 -10.21
N GLU A 100 5.23 -14.19 -10.52
CA GLU A 100 4.96 -14.89 -11.77
C GLU A 100 5.08 -13.95 -12.96
N GLU A 101 4.59 -12.71 -12.85
CA GLU A 101 4.72 -11.70 -13.90
C GLU A 101 6.18 -11.29 -14.10
N MET A 102 6.96 -11.08 -13.04
CA MET A 102 8.40 -10.83 -13.16
C MET A 102 9.12 -12.00 -13.85
N ARG A 103 8.80 -13.24 -13.46
CA ARG A 103 9.38 -14.43 -14.10
C ARG A 103 9.02 -14.50 -15.58
N ARG A 104 7.74 -14.31 -15.92
CA ARG A 104 7.24 -14.30 -17.30
C ARG A 104 7.95 -13.24 -18.14
N LEU A 105 8.06 -12.02 -17.64
CA LEU A 105 8.73 -10.90 -18.30
C LEU A 105 10.23 -11.15 -18.50
N VAL A 106 10.91 -11.71 -17.49
CA VAL A 106 12.34 -12.10 -17.63
C VAL A 106 12.51 -13.18 -18.69
N THR A 107 11.69 -14.23 -18.67
CA THR A 107 11.73 -15.28 -19.70
C THR A 107 11.44 -14.73 -21.10
N GLU A 108 10.49 -13.81 -21.23
CA GLU A 108 10.20 -13.14 -22.51
C GLU A 108 11.41 -12.31 -22.99
N ALA A 109 12.07 -11.56 -22.10
CA ALA A 109 13.31 -10.84 -22.43
C ALA A 109 14.46 -11.77 -22.81
N GLU A 110 14.62 -12.92 -22.14
CA GLU A 110 15.62 -13.93 -22.45
C GLU A 110 15.43 -14.55 -23.85
N ILE A 111 14.18 -14.65 -24.33
CA ILE A 111 13.86 -15.14 -25.68
C ILE A 111 14.13 -14.08 -26.76
N ILE A 112 13.82 -12.81 -26.49
CA ILE A 112 13.95 -11.73 -27.49
C ILE A 112 15.40 -11.25 -27.61
N THR A 113 16.14 -11.17 -26.50
CA THR A 113 17.49 -10.60 -26.48
C THR A 113 18.49 -11.27 -27.45
N PRO A 114 18.49 -12.60 -27.64
CA PRO A 114 19.34 -13.25 -28.64
C PRO A 114 18.95 -12.96 -30.10
N GLN A 115 17.71 -12.54 -30.37
CA GLN A 115 17.22 -12.21 -31.72
C GLN A 115 17.71 -10.83 -32.16
N VAL A 116 18.19 -10.01 -31.22
CA VAL A 116 18.82 -8.73 -31.50
C VAL A 116 20.17 -8.95 -32.18
N ASP A 117 20.28 -8.49 -33.42
CA ASP A 117 21.49 -8.56 -34.22
C ASP A 117 22.45 -7.43 -33.84
N ARG A 118 23.13 -7.60 -32.72
CA ARG A 118 24.04 -6.60 -32.15
C ARG A 118 25.17 -6.23 -33.11
N ARG A 119 25.65 -7.21 -33.88
CA ARG A 119 26.72 -7.00 -34.86
C ARG A 119 26.23 -6.07 -35.96
N TRP A 120 25.09 -6.38 -36.57
CA TRP A 120 24.51 -5.55 -37.60
C TRP A 120 24.20 -4.12 -37.08
N ILE A 121 23.63 -3.96 -35.88
CA ILE A 121 23.35 -2.63 -35.31
C ILE A 121 24.65 -1.82 -35.13
N ASN A 122 25.72 -2.46 -34.66
CA ASN A 122 27.01 -1.78 -34.47
C ASN A 122 27.64 -1.36 -35.79
N GLU A 123 27.61 -2.24 -36.79
CA GLU A 123 28.12 -1.96 -38.15
C GLU A 123 27.31 -0.82 -38.81
N ALA A 124 25.97 -0.88 -38.74
CA ALA A 124 25.09 0.17 -39.23
C ALA A 124 25.33 1.51 -38.52
N PHE A 125 25.47 1.50 -37.18
CA PHE A 125 25.74 2.70 -36.40
C PHE A 125 27.11 3.31 -36.70
N ALA A 126 28.17 2.50 -36.84
CA ALA A 126 29.49 2.98 -37.26
C ALA A 126 29.41 3.67 -38.63
N SER A 127 28.69 3.06 -39.57
CA SER A 127 28.46 3.62 -40.91
C SER A 127 27.76 4.98 -40.87
N THR A 128 26.82 5.20 -39.93
CA THR A 128 26.18 6.53 -39.75
C THR A 128 27.10 7.60 -39.18
N ARG A 129 28.17 7.24 -38.46
CA ARG A 129 29.11 8.20 -37.86
C ARG A 129 30.19 8.67 -38.82
N HIS A 130 30.59 7.83 -39.76
CA HIS A 130 31.72 8.12 -40.66
C HIS A 130 31.33 8.90 -41.92
N HIS A 131 30.04 9.23 -42.12
CA HIS A 131 29.54 9.94 -43.32
C HIS A 131 30.05 9.30 -44.63
N GLU A 132 30.34 8.00 -44.62
CA GLU A 132 30.81 7.32 -45.82
C GLU A 132 29.66 7.25 -46.82
N THR A 133 29.90 7.82 -48.00
CA THR A 133 28.99 7.75 -49.17
C THR A 133 28.63 6.31 -49.55
N ASP A 134 29.45 5.34 -49.13
CA ASP A 134 29.26 3.90 -49.32
C ASP A 134 28.62 3.16 -48.12
N ALA A 135 28.11 3.86 -47.10
CA ALA A 135 27.35 3.26 -45.99
C ALA A 135 26.05 2.55 -46.42
N ALA A 136 25.73 2.60 -47.72
CA ALA A 136 24.50 2.08 -48.32
C ALA A 136 24.24 0.59 -48.03
N PRO A 137 25.18 -0.37 -48.11
CA PRO A 137 24.84 -1.79 -48.01
C PRO A 137 24.37 -2.23 -46.61
N ALA A 138 24.99 -1.69 -45.54
CA ALA A 138 24.65 -2.07 -44.17
C ALA A 138 23.31 -1.48 -43.70
N ILE A 139 22.99 -0.26 -44.16
CA ILE A 139 21.77 0.49 -43.79
C ILE A 139 20.61 0.22 -44.77
N ALA A 140 20.87 -0.15 -46.03
CA ALA A 140 19.84 -0.37 -47.07
C ALA A 140 18.86 -1.51 -46.74
N ASN A 141 19.18 -2.38 -45.79
CA ASN A 141 18.23 -3.38 -45.32
C ASN A 141 17.20 -2.76 -44.36
N ILE A 142 16.32 -1.90 -44.89
CA ILE A 142 15.24 -1.24 -44.15
C ILE A 142 14.31 -2.27 -43.47
N ALA A 143 14.11 -3.43 -44.09
CA ALA A 143 13.35 -4.52 -43.50
C ALA A 143 14.01 -5.03 -42.20
N ARG A 144 15.33 -5.25 -42.23
CA ARG A 144 16.12 -5.62 -41.05
C ARG A 144 16.11 -4.51 -39.99
N LEU A 145 16.21 -3.24 -40.37
CA LEU A 145 16.08 -2.12 -39.43
C LEU A 145 14.71 -2.13 -38.71
N LYS A 146 13.62 -2.29 -39.47
CA LYS A 146 12.27 -2.37 -38.91
C LYS A 146 12.11 -3.55 -37.96
N GLU A 147 12.67 -4.71 -38.31
CA GLU A 147 12.71 -5.90 -37.45
C GLU A 147 13.44 -5.61 -36.13
N GLN A 148 14.67 -5.08 -36.19
CA GLN A 148 15.46 -4.77 -34.99
C GLN A 148 14.81 -3.69 -34.11
N VAL A 149 14.22 -2.65 -34.70
CA VAL A 149 13.44 -1.63 -33.97
C VAL A 149 12.20 -2.24 -33.30
N GLY A 150 11.51 -3.18 -33.97
CA GLY A 150 10.38 -3.91 -33.40
C GLY A 150 10.77 -4.73 -32.18
N LEU A 151 11.86 -5.50 -32.28
CA LEU A 151 12.41 -6.29 -31.17
C LEU A 151 12.80 -5.38 -29.99
N PHE A 152 13.45 -4.23 -30.25
CA PHE A 152 13.77 -3.28 -29.19
C PHE A 152 12.55 -2.61 -28.57
N LYS A 153 11.52 -2.25 -29.36
CA LYS A 153 10.27 -1.73 -28.79
C LYS A 153 9.65 -2.73 -27.81
N ARG A 154 9.66 -4.02 -28.16
CA ARG A 154 9.15 -5.07 -27.28
C ARG A 154 10.01 -5.26 -26.02
N LEU A 155 11.33 -5.30 -26.16
CA LEU A 155 12.25 -5.32 -25.00
C LEU A 155 12.05 -4.10 -24.10
N GLY A 156 11.84 -2.91 -24.67
CA GLY A 156 11.56 -1.68 -23.94
C GLY A 156 10.25 -1.72 -23.17
N GLU A 157 9.21 -2.33 -23.73
CA GLU A 157 7.95 -2.57 -23.04
C GLU A 157 8.15 -3.50 -21.84
N ILE A 158 8.87 -4.61 -22.01
CA ILE A 158 9.19 -5.56 -20.93
C ILE A 158 9.98 -4.87 -19.82
N VAL A 159 11.03 -4.12 -20.19
CA VAL A 159 11.84 -3.31 -19.27
C VAL A 159 10.98 -2.34 -18.47
N ARG A 160 10.05 -1.63 -19.12
CA ARG A 160 9.15 -0.68 -18.47
C ARG A 160 8.24 -1.39 -17.46
N GLN A 161 7.72 -2.56 -17.82
CA GLN A 161 6.87 -3.36 -16.93
C GLN A 161 7.67 -3.89 -15.73
N LEU A 162 8.87 -4.42 -15.95
CA LEU A 162 9.79 -4.85 -14.88
C LEU A 162 10.14 -3.71 -13.91
N GLN A 163 10.29 -2.47 -14.39
CA GLN A 163 10.53 -1.29 -13.55
C GLN A 163 9.29 -0.79 -12.79
N ALA A 164 8.09 -1.02 -13.32
CA ALA A 164 6.85 -0.58 -12.69
C ALA A 164 6.54 -1.38 -11.40
N ILE A 165 6.86 -2.67 -11.41
CA ILE A 165 6.61 -3.62 -10.30
C ILE A 165 7.25 -3.16 -8.97
N PRO A 166 8.56 -2.85 -8.88
CA PRO A 166 9.17 -2.37 -7.64
C PRO A 166 8.64 -0.99 -7.22
N THR A 167 8.22 -0.15 -8.17
CA THR A 167 7.62 1.16 -7.89
C THR A 167 6.25 1.00 -7.23
N GLN A 168 5.40 0.12 -7.76
CA GLN A 168 4.09 -0.19 -7.20
C GLN A 168 4.22 -0.81 -5.80
N GLN A 169 5.15 -1.74 -5.64
CA GLN A 169 5.45 -2.33 -4.34
C GLN A 169 5.87 -1.27 -3.31
N LYS A 170 6.81 -0.37 -3.69
CA LYS A 170 7.27 0.72 -2.82
C LYS A 170 6.11 1.62 -2.37
N ARG A 171 5.16 1.92 -3.26
CA ARG A 171 3.97 2.71 -2.91
C ARG A 171 3.10 2.02 -1.87
N ILE A 172 2.87 0.71 -2.02
CA ILE A 172 2.11 -0.09 -1.06
C ILE A 172 2.85 -0.12 0.28
N GLU A 173 4.15 -0.41 0.29
CA GLU A 173 4.98 -0.42 1.52
C GLU A 173 4.96 0.93 2.25
N GLN A 174 5.08 2.05 1.53
CA GLN A 174 5.00 3.39 2.11
C GLN A 174 3.61 3.72 2.66
N ALA A 175 2.54 3.21 2.05
CA ALA A 175 1.19 3.36 2.57
C ALA A 175 1.02 2.57 3.88
N THR A 176 1.45 1.30 3.88
CA THR A 176 1.42 0.42 5.05
C THR A 176 2.25 0.99 6.21
N GLU A 177 3.48 1.46 5.96
CA GLU A 177 4.34 2.03 6.99
C GLU A 177 3.78 3.33 7.58
N ARG A 178 3.21 4.20 6.75
CA ARG A 178 2.52 5.41 7.25
C ARG A 178 1.32 5.05 8.12
N GLY A 179 0.51 4.07 7.70
CA GLY A 179 -0.62 3.58 8.50
C GLY A 179 -0.18 3.07 9.87
N TYR A 180 0.86 2.23 9.91
CA TYR A 180 1.37 1.71 11.18
C TYR A 180 1.90 2.81 12.11
N ARG A 181 2.66 3.78 11.59
CA ARG A 181 3.14 4.93 12.38
C ARG A 181 1.99 5.79 12.91
N ASN A 182 0.94 5.99 12.11
CA ASN A 182 -0.23 6.74 12.56
C ASN A 182 -0.96 6.00 13.69
N LEU A 183 -1.10 4.68 13.59
CA LEU A 183 -1.71 3.85 14.63
C LEU A 183 -0.90 3.89 15.94
N ILE A 184 0.43 3.78 15.89
CA ILE A 184 1.30 3.97 17.07
C ILE A 184 1.04 5.34 17.70
N ARG A 185 1.10 6.40 16.88
CA ARG A 185 0.90 7.77 17.36
C ARG A 185 -0.45 7.95 18.04
N LEU A 186 -1.51 7.37 17.49
CA LEU A 186 -2.86 7.42 18.07
C LEU A 186 -2.92 6.67 19.41
N VAL A 187 -2.28 5.51 19.54
CA VAL A 187 -2.20 4.77 20.79
C VAL A 187 -1.44 5.57 21.85
N GLU A 188 -0.26 6.11 21.51
CA GLU A 188 0.52 6.97 22.42
C GLU A 188 -0.27 8.22 22.84
N GLU A 189 -0.97 8.84 21.91
CA GLU A 189 -1.82 10.01 22.17
C GLU A 189 -3.00 9.66 23.08
N ALA A 190 -3.60 8.47 22.94
CA ALA A 190 -4.65 7.97 23.82
C ALA A 190 -4.12 7.76 25.24
N GLU A 191 -2.95 7.14 25.40
CA GLU A 191 -2.34 6.90 26.71
C GLU A 191 -1.98 8.21 27.43
N GLN A 192 -1.40 9.17 26.70
CA GLN A 192 -1.11 10.50 27.23
C GLN A 192 -2.39 11.24 27.62
N THR A 193 -3.42 11.19 26.77
CA THR A 193 -4.70 11.85 27.03
C THR A 193 -5.37 11.25 28.26
N TYR A 194 -5.43 9.92 28.37
CA TYR A 194 -5.97 9.22 29.54
C TYR A 194 -5.20 9.56 30.82
N SER A 195 -3.86 9.58 30.76
CA SER A 195 -3.01 9.93 31.92
C SER A 195 -3.16 11.40 32.35
N SER A 196 -3.54 12.29 31.43
CA SER A 196 -3.76 13.71 31.74
C SER A 196 -5.06 13.99 32.50
N ILE A 197 -5.99 13.02 32.53
CA ILE A 197 -7.22 13.08 33.32
C ILE A 197 -6.84 12.82 34.78
N ASP A 198 -6.34 13.83 35.47
CA ASP A 198 -5.92 13.76 36.87
C ASP A 198 -7.12 13.79 37.83
N TYR A 199 -8.04 12.84 37.63
CA TYR A 199 -9.25 12.67 38.43
C TYR A 199 -9.76 11.22 38.31
N ALA A 200 -9.48 10.43 39.34
CA ALA A 200 -9.67 8.98 39.34
C ALA A 200 -11.10 8.51 38.96
N PRO A 201 -12.20 9.14 39.42
CA PRO A 201 -13.54 8.71 39.03
C PRO A 201 -13.79 8.78 37.53
N ALA A 202 -13.30 9.84 36.85
CA ALA A 202 -13.42 9.93 35.38
C ALA A 202 -12.48 8.96 34.66
N GLN A 203 -11.29 8.69 35.20
CA GLN A 203 -10.40 7.67 34.65
C GLN A 203 -11.04 6.29 34.66
N ASN A 204 -11.67 5.88 35.79
CA ASN A 204 -12.33 4.58 35.91
C ASN A 204 -13.43 4.41 34.84
N GLU A 205 -14.26 5.42 34.62
CA GLU A 205 -15.32 5.39 33.60
C GLU A 205 -14.80 5.32 32.16
N LEU A 206 -13.59 5.83 31.91
CA LEU A 206 -12.97 5.87 30.58
C LEU A 206 -11.93 4.78 30.36
N GLN A 207 -11.64 3.97 31.39
CA GLN A 207 -10.60 2.96 31.36
C GLN A 207 -10.83 1.94 30.25
N TRP A 208 -12.08 1.55 30.03
CA TRP A 208 -12.44 0.59 28.98
C TRP A 208 -12.04 1.07 27.58
N ILE A 209 -12.07 2.39 27.29
CA ILE A 209 -11.68 2.94 25.99
C ILE A 209 -10.18 2.72 25.78
N ARG A 210 -9.37 3.06 26.78
CA ARG A 210 -7.93 2.89 26.74
C ARG A 210 -7.56 1.40 26.62
N ASP A 211 -8.22 0.54 27.39
CA ASP A 211 -7.97 -0.89 27.39
C ASP A 211 -8.39 -1.54 26.06
N ASP A 212 -9.48 -1.09 25.44
CA ASP A 212 -9.89 -1.53 24.10
C ASP A 212 -8.89 -1.09 23.01
N ILE A 213 -8.45 0.18 23.01
CA ILE A 213 -7.39 0.67 22.10
C ILE A 213 -6.14 -0.20 22.21
N ASN A 214 -5.67 -0.44 23.44
CA ASN A 214 -4.48 -1.24 23.69
C ASN A 214 -4.67 -2.70 23.29
N THR A 215 -5.84 -3.27 23.58
CA THR A 215 -6.19 -4.64 23.21
C THR A 215 -6.13 -4.81 21.69
N ARG A 216 -6.79 -3.94 20.92
CA ARG A 216 -6.76 -3.94 19.45
C ARG A 216 -5.35 -3.79 18.90
N PHE A 217 -4.55 -2.89 19.47
CA PHE A 217 -3.17 -2.72 19.02
C PHE A 217 -2.36 -4.00 19.20
N VAL A 218 -2.55 -4.71 20.31
CA VAL A 218 -1.85 -5.97 20.60
C VAL A 218 -2.42 -7.14 19.80
N SER A 219 -3.73 -7.27 19.68
CA SER A 219 -4.39 -8.44 19.07
C SER A 219 -4.48 -8.36 17.54
N GLU A 220 -4.57 -7.16 16.95
CA GLU A 220 -4.81 -6.99 15.52
C GLU A 220 -3.60 -6.35 14.81
N ILE A 221 -3.14 -5.19 15.32
CA ILE A 221 -2.14 -4.37 14.62
C ILE A 221 -0.75 -5.03 14.70
N ARG A 222 -0.33 -5.52 15.88
CA ARG A 222 0.98 -6.18 16.05
C ARG A 222 1.11 -7.44 15.18
N PRO A 223 0.15 -8.38 15.14
CA PRO A 223 0.23 -9.53 14.23
C PRO A 223 0.25 -9.12 12.75
N ALA A 224 -0.57 -8.13 12.34
CA ALA A 224 -0.54 -7.62 10.98
C ALA A 224 0.83 -7.01 10.61
N HIS A 225 1.47 -6.29 11.55
CA HIS A 225 2.82 -5.77 11.36
C HIS A 225 3.90 -6.86 11.30
N ALA A 226 3.83 -7.88 12.14
CA ALA A 226 4.73 -9.04 12.04
C ALA A 226 4.61 -9.71 10.67
N ARG A 227 3.38 -9.89 10.18
CA ARG A 227 3.12 -10.40 8.83
C ARG A 227 3.68 -9.50 7.75
N GLN A 228 3.51 -8.18 7.85
CA GLN A 228 4.14 -7.22 6.93
C GLN A 228 5.66 -7.43 6.85
N ASN A 229 6.34 -7.56 7.99
CA ASN A 229 7.79 -7.76 8.03
C ASN A 229 8.20 -9.08 7.35
N SER A 230 7.45 -10.17 7.57
CA SER A 230 7.66 -11.44 6.86
C SER A 230 7.48 -11.30 5.34
N LEU A 231 6.46 -10.56 4.89
CA LEU A 231 6.20 -10.32 3.47
C LEU A 231 7.31 -9.47 2.81
N GLN A 232 7.81 -8.45 3.51
CA GLN A 232 8.94 -7.66 3.02
C GLN A 232 10.22 -8.49 2.87
N ASN A 233 10.51 -9.36 3.84
CA ASN A 233 11.65 -10.28 3.75
C ASN A 233 11.51 -11.25 2.58
N LEU A 234 10.32 -11.83 2.39
CA LEU A 234 10.03 -12.68 1.24
C LEU A 234 10.26 -11.93 -0.08
N SER A 235 9.78 -10.69 -0.18
CA SER A 235 9.97 -9.89 -1.40
C SER A 235 11.44 -9.62 -1.71
N ARG A 236 12.25 -9.29 -0.70
CA ARG A 236 13.70 -9.10 -0.87
C ARG A 236 14.37 -10.37 -1.37
N ALA A 237 14.04 -11.52 -0.78
CA ALA A 237 14.56 -12.82 -1.21
C ALA A 237 14.18 -13.15 -2.66
N VAL A 238 12.92 -12.89 -3.06
CA VAL A 238 12.46 -13.10 -4.43
C VAL A 238 13.19 -12.19 -5.43
N ARG A 239 13.42 -10.91 -5.10
CA ARG A 239 14.19 -10.00 -5.96
C ARG A 239 15.64 -10.48 -6.16
N GLN A 240 16.27 -10.99 -5.11
CA GLN A 240 17.60 -11.57 -5.19
C GLN A 240 17.63 -12.83 -6.07
N GLN A 241 16.60 -13.68 -5.99
CA GLN A 241 16.51 -14.92 -6.79
C GLN A 241 16.16 -14.68 -8.27
N LEU A 242 15.36 -13.66 -8.59
CA LEU A 242 14.99 -13.32 -9.97
C LEU A 242 16.06 -12.50 -10.71
N GLY A 243 17.20 -12.23 -10.07
CA GLY A 243 18.38 -11.67 -10.70
C GLY A 243 18.22 -10.20 -11.06
N THR A 244 18.24 -9.32 -10.06
CA THR A 244 18.47 -7.87 -10.23
C THR A 244 19.58 -7.60 -11.25
N ASP A 245 20.65 -8.39 -11.21
CA ASP A 245 21.79 -8.27 -12.12
C ASP A 245 21.42 -8.54 -13.59
N ARG A 246 20.51 -9.49 -13.85
CA ARG A 246 20.06 -9.82 -15.22
C ARG A 246 19.13 -8.74 -15.76
N ALA A 247 18.17 -8.28 -14.93
CA ALA A 247 17.31 -7.17 -15.29
C ALA A 247 18.12 -5.89 -15.56
N GLU A 248 19.17 -5.64 -14.77
CA GLU A 248 20.08 -4.51 -14.95
C GLU A 248 20.94 -4.64 -16.21
N GLN A 249 21.40 -5.85 -16.55
CA GLN A 249 22.05 -6.14 -17.83
C GLN A 249 21.12 -5.84 -19.02
N PHE A 250 19.86 -6.27 -18.97
CA PHE A 250 18.88 -5.96 -20.02
C PHE A 250 18.63 -4.44 -20.13
N LEU A 251 18.58 -3.73 -19.01
CA LEU A 251 18.44 -2.27 -18.97
C LEU A 251 19.62 -1.55 -19.61
N GLN A 252 20.84 -1.97 -19.29
CA GLN A 252 22.06 -1.39 -19.86
C GLN A 252 22.10 -1.62 -21.37
N LEU A 253 21.80 -2.84 -21.81
CA LEU A 253 21.74 -3.20 -23.22
C LEU A 253 20.64 -2.43 -23.95
N PHE A 254 19.46 -2.31 -23.35
CA PHE A 254 18.35 -1.55 -23.89
C PHE A 254 18.73 -0.09 -24.14
N ARG A 255 19.36 0.58 -23.16
CA ARG A 255 19.80 1.98 -23.30
C ARG A 255 20.83 2.17 -24.41
N GLU A 256 21.84 1.30 -24.45
CA GLU A 256 22.91 1.39 -25.43
C GLU A 256 22.39 1.28 -26.86
N TYR A 257 21.64 0.21 -27.15
CA TYR A 257 21.23 -0.11 -28.52
C TYR A 257 19.99 0.68 -28.95
N SER A 258 19.12 1.12 -28.03
CA SER A 258 18.06 2.08 -28.35
C SER A 258 18.65 3.41 -28.85
N SER A 259 19.74 3.89 -28.22
CA SER A 259 20.45 5.08 -28.67
C SER A 259 21.04 4.90 -30.08
N LYS A 260 21.70 3.77 -30.34
CA LYS A 260 22.26 3.43 -31.66
C LYS A 260 21.18 3.35 -32.74
N LEU A 261 20.07 2.65 -32.48
CA LEU A 261 18.95 2.53 -33.41
C LEU A 261 18.28 3.88 -33.70
N ASN A 262 18.08 4.73 -32.68
CA ASN A 262 17.54 6.07 -32.88
C ASN A 262 18.45 6.94 -33.75
N ALA A 263 19.77 6.82 -33.60
CA ALA A 263 20.72 7.54 -34.46
C ALA A 263 20.65 7.06 -35.93
N ILE A 264 20.51 5.74 -36.14
CA ILE A 264 20.33 5.16 -37.48
C ILE A 264 19.05 5.67 -38.14
N VAL A 265 17.93 5.65 -37.41
CA VAL A 265 16.64 6.16 -37.91
C VAL A 265 16.72 7.64 -38.26
N ARG A 266 17.27 8.49 -37.38
CA ARG A 266 17.43 9.94 -37.64
C ARG A 266 18.38 10.25 -38.80
N TYR A 267 19.37 9.40 -39.05
CA TYR A 267 20.25 9.55 -40.21
C TYR A 267 19.48 9.28 -41.50
N LEU A 268 18.73 8.18 -41.54
CA LEU A 268 17.88 7.83 -42.68
C LEU A 268 16.82 8.89 -42.98
N GLU A 269 16.11 9.37 -41.96
CA GLU A 269 15.10 10.44 -42.10
C GLU A 269 15.67 11.77 -42.59
N ARG A 270 16.96 12.04 -42.34
CA ARG A 270 17.64 13.24 -42.87
C ARG A 270 18.01 13.05 -44.33
N ARG A 271 18.58 11.90 -44.67
CA ARG A 271 18.95 11.56 -46.05
C ARG A 271 17.73 11.60 -46.99
N ASP A 272 16.60 11.03 -46.56
CA ASP A 272 15.35 11.02 -47.34
C ASP A 272 14.90 12.44 -47.71
N ARG A 273 14.98 13.37 -46.74
CA ARG A 273 14.67 14.81 -46.90
C ARG A 273 15.66 15.59 -47.77
N GLU A 274 16.89 15.08 -47.95
CA GLU A 274 17.91 15.71 -48.79
C GLU A 274 17.85 15.22 -50.24
N THR A 275 17.14 14.10 -50.49
CA THR A 275 16.95 13.50 -51.82
C THR A 275 15.60 13.84 -52.47
N ASP A 276 14.66 14.40 -51.71
CA ASP A 276 13.39 14.99 -52.19
C ASP A 276 13.55 16.48 -52.54
#